data_AF-A0A1X0NZL3-F1
#
_entry.id   AF-A0A1X0NZL3-F1
#
_cell.length_a   1.000
_cell.length_b   1.000
_cell.length_c   1.000
_cell.angle_alpha   90.00
_cell.angle_beta   90.00
_cell.angle_gamma   90.00
#
_symmetry.space_group_name_H-M   'P 1'
#
loop_
_entity.id
_entity.type
_entity.pdbx_description
1 polymer ?
#
loop_
_entity_poly.entity_id
_entity_poly.type
_entity_poly.pdbx_seq_one_letter_code
_entity_poly.pdbx_strand_id
1 'polypeptide(L)'
;MHSPHAKRHGPSAPDVTISRECLLESWTASFSPDSDHYIILFDVAVEDDDEPLRFPRPRAPIYAWKKAKWSRFRQMPNAQCNKQPDQKISVHKRERLLTSAVCIATAAAVPRGGRETAPFGLQN
;
A
#
# COMPACT_ATOMS: atom_id res chain seq x y z
N MET A 1 -26.99 34.26 -4.45
CA MET A 1 -26.06 33.54 -3.54
C MET A 1 -25.01 32.85 -4.40
N HIS A 2 -23.79 33.38 -4.47
CA HIS A 2 -22.69 32.75 -5.20
C HIS A 2 -21.91 31.87 -4.22
N SER A 3 -21.94 30.55 -4.43
CA SER A 3 -21.08 29.61 -3.71
C SER A 3 -19.64 29.86 -4.12
N PRO A 4 -18.66 29.97 -3.19
CA PRO A 4 -17.27 30.17 -3.56
C PRO A 4 -16.79 28.92 -4.29
N HIS A 5 -16.42 29.06 -5.56
CA HIS A 5 -15.80 27.97 -6.31
C HIS A 5 -14.56 27.49 -5.57
N ALA A 6 -14.58 26.22 -5.14
CA ALA A 6 -13.40 25.56 -4.60
C ALA A 6 -12.27 25.66 -5.63
N LYS A 7 -11.10 26.13 -5.19
CA LYS A 7 -9.89 26.16 -6.03
C LYS A 7 -9.58 24.73 -6.45
N ARG A 8 -9.71 24.44 -7.75
CA ARG A 8 -9.24 23.16 -8.31
C ARG A 8 -7.73 23.09 -8.12
N HIS A 9 -7.30 22.30 -7.14
CA HIS A 9 -5.94 21.81 -7.11
C HIS A 9 -5.77 20.87 -8.33
N GLY A 10 -4.62 20.91 -9.00
CA GLY A 10 -4.37 20.10 -10.19
C GLY A 10 -4.60 18.60 -9.96
N PRO A 11 -4.63 17.77 -11.02
CA PRO A 11 -4.94 16.35 -10.90
C PRO A 11 -4.02 15.66 -9.87
N SER A 12 -4.61 14.77 -9.07
CA SER A 12 -3.93 13.93 -8.08
C SER A 12 -4.33 12.47 -8.26
N ALA A 13 -3.49 11.54 -7.81
CA ALA A 13 -3.75 10.10 -7.85
C ALA A 13 -3.80 9.50 -6.44
N PRO A 14 -4.83 9.80 -5.62
CA PRO A 14 -4.91 9.32 -4.24
C PRO A 14 -5.35 7.86 -4.12
N ASP A 15 -5.94 7.30 -5.18
CA ASP A 15 -6.52 5.96 -5.18
C ASP A 15 -5.43 4.89 -5.32
N VAL A 16 -5.51 3.83 -4.52
CA VAL A 16 -4.49 2.78 -4.44
C VAL A 16 -5.12 1.38 -4.42
N THR A 17 -4.56 0.47 -5.21
CA THR A 17 -4.88 -0.97 -5.16
C THR A 17 -3.75 -1.71 -4.45
N ILE A 18 -4.07 -2.52 -3.44
CA ILE A 18 -3.09 -3.32 -2.70
C ILE A 18 -3.48 -4.80 -2.80
N SER A 19 -2.58 -5.62 -3.33
CA SER A 19 -2.71 -7.09 -3.35
C SER A 19 -1.72 -7.75 -2.40
N ARG A 20 -2.12 -8.91 -1.87
CA ARG A 20 -1.23 -9.84 -1.17
C ARG A 20 -1.57 -11.24 -1.66
N GLU A 21 -0.55 -12.01 -2.02
CA GLU A 21 -0.71 -13.42 -2.44
C GLU A 21 -1.62 -13.59 -3.67
N CYS A 22 -1.79 -12.56 -4.49
CA CYS A 22 -2.50 -12.63 -5.78
C CYS A 22 -1.75 -11.81 -6.84
N LEU A 23 -1.83 -12.29 -8.08
CA LEU A 23 -1.30 -11.60 -9.25
C LEU A 23 -2.38 -10.66 -9.80
N LEU A 24 -2.05 -9.37 -9.84
CA LEU A 24 -2.85 -8.35 -10.51
C LEU A 24 -2.32 -8.16 -11.93
N GLU A 25 -3.19 -8.33 -12.90
CA GLU A 25 -2.92 -8.07 -14.32
C GLU A 25 -3.76 -6.90 -14.82
N SER A 26 -3.44 -6.40 -16.01
CA SER A 26 -4.23 -5.37 -16.71
C SER A 26 -4.57 -4.12 -15.87
N TRP A 27 -3.74 -3.76 -14.88
CA TRP A 27 -4.02 -2.62 -14.01
C TRP A 27 -4.08 -1.33 -14.83
N THR A 28 -5.18 -0.60 -14.73
CA THR A 28 -5.38 0.66 -15.44
C THR A 28 -6.36 1.56 -14.70
N ALA A 29 -6.39 2.84 -15.09
CA ALA A 29 -7.32 3.82 -14.56
C ALA A 29 -8.07 4.46 -15.74
N SER A 30 -9.40 4.53 -15.64
CA SER A 30 -10.28 5.09 -16.67
C SER A 30 -11.06 6.28 -16.13
N PHE A 31 -11.30 7.27 -16.97
CA PHE A 31 -12.05 8.47 -16.58
C PHE A 31 -13.52 8.11 -16.32
N SER A 32 -14.06 8.57 -15.19
CA SER A 32 -15.48 8.48 -14.89
C SER A 32 -16.16 9.81 -15.20
N PRO A 33 -17.17 9.86 -16.09
CA PRO A 33 -17.84 11.12 -16.42
C PRO A 33 -18.62 11.72 -15.25
N ASP A 34 -19.03 10.89 -14.30
CA ASP A 34 -19.91 11.25 -13.19
C ASP A 34 -19.16 11.42 -11.85
N SER A 35 -17.83 11.36 -11.87
CA SER A 35 -16.98 11.50 -10.67
C SER A 35 -15.74 12.35 -10.96
N ASP A 36 -15.22 12.99 -9.94
CA ASP A 36 -13.90 13.61 -9.95
C ASP A 36 -12.75 12.60 -9.78
N HIS A 37 -13.06 11.32 -9.53
CA HIS A 37 -12.12 10.21 -9.47
C HIS A 37 -12.06 9.39 -10.77
N TYR A 38 -10.90 8.77 -11.01
CA TYR A 38 -10.76 7.72 -12.03
C TYR A 38 -11.24 6.39 -11.48
N ILE A 39 -11.86 5.56 -12.33
CA ILE A 39 -12.19 4.18 -12.03
C ILE A 39 -10.93 3.34 -12.22
N ILE A 40 -10.45 2.71 -11.14
CA ILE A 40 -9.36 1.73 -11.22
C ILE A 40 -9.93 0.38 -11.68
N LEU A 41 -9.30 -0.22 -12.67
CA LEU A 41 -9.63 -1.51 -13.26
C LEU A 41 -8.39 -2.42 -13.16
N PHE A 42 -8.59 -3.70 -12.88
CA PHE A 42 -7.54 -4.71 -12.86
C PHE A 42 -8.17 -6.11 -12.98
N ASP A 43 -7.39 -7.04 -13.51
CA ASP A 43 -7.70 -8.47 -13.51
C ASP A 43 -7.00 -9.14 -12.33
N VAL A 44 -7.65 -10.13 -11.71
CA VAL A 44 -7.03 -10.97 -10.68
C VAL A 44 -6.83 -12.35 -11.27
N ALA A 45 -5.57 -12.77 -11.43
CA ALA A 45 -5.28 -14.13 -11.82
C ALA A 45 -5.52 -15.05 -10.61
N VAL A 46 -6.50 -15.96 -10.76
CA VAL A 46 -6.79 -17.03 -9.80
C VAL A 46 -6.16 -18.29 -10.38
N GLU A 47 -5.00 -18.69 -9.84
CA GLU A 47 -4.41 -20.00 -10.20
C GLU A 47 -5.22 -21.12 -9.55
N ASP A 48 -5.41 -22.23 -10.28
CA ASP A 48 -5.91 -23.49 -9.73
C ASP A 48 -4.89 -24.01 -8.69
N ASP A 49 -5.38 -24.46 -7.55
CA ASP A 49 -4.65 -24.67 -6.28
C ASP A 49 -3.48 -25.70 -6.34
N ASP A 50 -3.25 -26.34 -7.49
CA ASP A 50 -2.33 -27.48 -7.65
C ASP A 50 -0.92 -27.13 -8.20
N GLU A 51 -0.71 -25.98 -8.85
CA GLU A 51 0.64 -25.51 -9.24
C GLU A 51 1.05 -24.27 -8.43
N PRO A 52 2.18 -24.29 -7.69
CA PRO A 52 2.62 -23.11 -6.97
C PRO A 52 3.10 -22.02 -7.93
N LEU A 53 2.42 -20.86 -7.94
CA LEU A 53 2.83 -19.58 -8.55
C LEU A 53 4.32 -19.52 -8.90
N ARG A 54 4.64 -19.67 -10.20
CA ARG A 54 6.02 -19.75 -10.75
C ARG A 54 6.82 -18.46 -10.69
N PHE A 55 6.30 -17.41 -10.07
CA PHE A 55 7.04 -16.18 -9.87
C PHE A 55 7.92 -16.30 -8.64
N PRO A 56 9.12 -15.68 -8.62
CA PRO A 56 9.91 -15.63 -7.40
C PRO A 56 9.08 -14.86 -6.39
N ARG A 57 8.36 -15.60 -5.52
CA ARG A 57 7.78 -15.07 -4.30
C ARG A 57 8.89 -14.22 -3.74
N PRO A 58 8.73 -12.88 -3.63
CA PRO A 58 9.70 -12.13 -2.89
C PRO A 58 9.79 -12.88 -1.57
N ARG A 59 10.95 -13.44 -1.26
CA ARG A 59 11.27 -13.95 0.08
C ARG A 59 11.37 -12.75 1.04
N ALA A 60 10.56 -11.72 0.79
CA ALA A 60 10.24 -10.66 1.69
C ALA A 60 9.73 -11.33 2.96
N PRO A 61 10.20 -10.88 4.12
CA PRO A 61 9.70 -11.40 5.37
C PRO A 61 8.18 -11.24 5.36
N ILE A 62 7.47 -12.36 5.47
CA ILE A 62 6.02 -12.36 5.61
C ILE A 62 5.74 -11.57 6.88
N TYR A 63 5.35 -10.32 6.78
CA TYR A 63 5.06 -9.51 7.95
C TYR A 63 4.00 -10.24 8.80
N ALA A 64 4.27 -10.44 10.08
CA ALA A 64 3.33 -11.05 11.01
C ALA A 64 2.28 -10.00 11.40
N TRP A 65 1.44 -9.60 10.44
CA TRP A 65 0.43 -8.55 10.61
C TRP A 65 -0.49 -8.79 11.80
N LYS A 66 -0.83 -10.05 12.08
CA LYS A 66 -1.61 -10.44 13.28
C LYS A 66 -0.90 -10.13 14.60
N LYS A 67 0.44 -10.02 14.59
CA LYS A 67 1.30 -9.64 15.74
C LYS A 67 1.72 -8.17 15.71
N ALA A 68 1.17 -7.37 14.78
CA ALA A 68 1.51 -5.97 14.66
C ALA A 68 1.03 -5.16 15.87
N LYS A 69 1.88 -4.26 16.36
CA LYS A 69 1.53 -3.29 17.41
C LYS A 69 0.85 -2.08 16.78
N TRP A 70 -0.43 -2.22 16.42
CA TRP A 70 -1.19 -1.20 15.69
C TRP A 70 -1.31 0.14 16.42
N SER A 71 -1.33 0.15 17.75
CA SER A 71 -1.29 1.38 18.55
C SER A 71 -0.01 2.18 18.29
N ARG A 72 1.15 1.51 18.25
CA ARG A 72 2.45 2.11 17.89
C ARG A 72 2.47 2.58 16.44
N PHE A 73 1.92 1.77 15.52
CA PHE A 73 1.79 2.15 14.12
C PHE A 73 1.04 3.47 13.97
N ARG A 74 -0.17 3.61 14.55
CA ARG A 74 -1.03 4.80 14.38
C ARG A 74 -0.40 6.11 14.88
N GLN A 75 0.45 6.05 15.90
CA GLN A 75 1.10 7.25 16.45
C GLN A 75 2.17 7.83 15.51
N MET A 76 2.77 7.01 14.65
CA MET A 76 3.96 7.39 13.88
C MET A 76 3.66 8.20 12.60
N PRO A 77 2.70 7.82 11.73
CA PRO A 77 2.33 8.62 10.56
C PRO A 77 1.84 10.01 10.96
N ASN A 78 1.02 10.11 12.02
CA ASN A 78 0.51 11.38 12.52
C ASN A 78 1.65 12.27 13.03
N ALA A 79 2.60 11.73 13.78
CA ALA A 79 3.77 12.48 14.23
C ALA A 79 4.68 12.93 13.07
N GLN A 80 4.77 12.16 11.99
CA GLN A 80 5.56 12.51 10.81
C GLN A 80 4.86 13.54 9.92
N CYS A 81 3.53 13.47 9.79
CA CYS A 81 2.73 14.40 9.02
C CYS A 81 2.58 15.76 9.73
N ASN A 82 2.49 15.78 11.06
CA ASN A 82 2.35 17.00 11.87
C ASN A 82 3.65 17.80 12.02
N LYS A 83 4.81 17.25 11.61
CA LYS A 83 6.10 17.94 11.64
C LYS A 83 6.33 18.90 10.47
N GLN A 84 5.36 19.05 9.56
CA GLN A 84 5.55 19.88 8.39
C GLN A 84 5.23 21.36 8.71
N PRO A 85 6.16 22.30 8.47
CA PRO A 85 5.84 23.72 8.52
C PRO A 85 4.82 24.06 7.43
N ASP A 86 4.18 25.22 7.58
CA ASP A 86 3.06 25.81 6.81
C ASP A 86 3.37 26.08 5.30
N GLN A 87 4.18 25.23 4.69
CA GLN A 87 4.75 25.38 3.37
C GLN A 87 3.87 24.65 2.36
N LYS A 88 3.55 25.33 1.25
CA LYS A 88 2.89 24.73 0.08
C LYS A 88 3.80 23.69 -0.57
N ILE A 89 3.78 22.48 -0.03
CA ILE A 89 4.49 21.32 -0.56
C ILE A 89 3.69 20.77 -1.74
N SER A 90 4.37 20.43 -2.84
CA SER A 90 3.74 19.82 -4.02
C SER A 90 3.11 18.48 -3.67
N VAL A 91 2.05 18.09 -4.39
CA VAL A 91 1.31 16.83 -4.17
C VAL A 91 2.25 15.63 -4.17
N HIS A 92 3.13 15.51 -5.17
CA HIS A 92 4.12 14.42 -5.25
C HIS A 92 5.08 14.36 -4.06
N LYS A 93 5.51 15.51 -3.52
CA LYS A 93 6.38 15.55 -2.35
C LYS A 93 5.62 15.13 -1.09
N ARG A 94 4.34 15.48 -0.98
CA ARG A 94 3.47 15.05 0.11
C ARG A 94 3.21 13.54 0.05
N GLU A 95 2.90 12.99 -1.12
CA GLU A 95 2.75 11.55 -1.36
C GLU A 95 3.99 10.78 -0.94
N ARG A 96 5.18 11.20 -1.40
CA ARG A 96 6.45 10.57 -1.03
C ARG A 96 6.71 10.58 0.48
N LEU A 97 6.34 11.67 1.16
CA LEU A 97 6.49 11.78 2.61
C LEU A 97 5.51 10.87 3.36
N LEU A 98 4.26 10.77 2.91
CA LEU A 98 3.27 9.86 3.47
C LEU A 98 3.71 8.40 3.30
N THR A 99 4.13 8.02 2.09
CA THR A 99 4.67 6.68 1.81
C THR A 99 5.86 6.35 2.69
N SER A 100 6.81 7.28 2.84
CA SER A 100 7.96 7.10 3.75
C SER A 100 7.53 6.93 5.21
N ALA A 101 6.59 7.75 5.69
CA ALA A 101 6.07 7.67 7.05
C ALA A 101 5.41 6.32 7.33
N VAL A 102 4.60 5.83 6.39
CA VAL A 102 3.95 4.50 6.47
C VAL A 102 5.00 3.39 6.48
N CYS A 103 6.02 3.45 5.61
CA CYS A 103 7.10 2.46 5.59
C CYS A 103 7.86 2.39 6.93
N ILE A 104 8.20 3.54 7.51
CA ILE A 104 8.89 3.63 8.80
C ILE A 104 8.00 3.09 9.93
N ALA A 105 6.72 3.47 9.94
CA ALA A 105 5.76 2.99 10.92
C ALA A 105 5.57 1.47 10.84
N THR A 106 5.46 0.93 9.62
CA THR A 106 5.36 -0.52 9.37
C THR A 106 6.60 -1.24 9.89
N ALA A 107 7.81 -0.75 9.57
CA ALA A 107 9.05 -1.36 10.04
C ALA A 107 9.20 -1.37 11.57
N ALA A 108 8.67 -0.36 12.26
CA ALA A 108 8.73 -0.26 13.72
C ALA A 108 7.62 -1.04 14.46
N ALA A 109 6.47 -1.24 13.81
CA ALA A 109 5.27 -1.79 14.46
C ALA A 109 4.93 -3.22 14.04
N VAL A 110 5.41 -3.68 12.88
CA VAL A 110 5.04 -4.98 12.31
C VAL A 110 6.25 -5.91 12.34
N PRO A 111 6.25 -6.92 13.22
CA PRO A 111 7.32 -7.92 13.23
C PRO A 111 7.41 -8.61 11.89
N ARG A 112 8.63 -8.89 11.45
CA ARG A 112 8.87 -9.85 10.37
C ARG A 112 8.43 -11.22 10.87
N GLY A 113 7.56 -11.90 10.13
CA GLY A 113 7.20 -13.28 10.43
C GLY A 113 8.43 -14.16 10.29
N GLY A 114 8.52 -15.15 11.18
CA GLY A 114 9.55 -16.17 11.09
C GLY A 114 9.45 -16.89 9.76
N ARG A 115 10.60 -17.25 9.19
CA ARG A 115 10.63 -18.33 8.21
C ARG A 115 10.21 -19.57 9.01
N GLU A 116 9.11 -20.22 8.64
CA GLU A 116 9.04 -21.64 8.94
C GLU A 116 10.22 -22.27 8.22
N THR A 117 11.25 -22.64 8.97
CA THR A 117 12.21 -23.61 8.47
C THR A 117 11.40 -24.87 8.21
N ALA A 118 11.18 -25.19 6.93
CA ALA A 118 10.76 -26.53 6.56
C ALA A 118 11.65 -27.52 7.35
N PRO A 119 11.08 -28.53 8.01
CA PRO A 119 11.89 -29.52 8.71
C PRO A 119 12.83 -30.14 7.67
N PHE A 120 14.13 -29.88 7.83
CA PHE A 120 15.16 -30.65 7.15
C PHE A 120 15.05 -32.08 7.67
N GLY A 121 14.36 -32.94 6.90
CA GLY A 121 14.10 -34.30 7.33
C GLY A 121 13.30 -35.09 6.30
N LEU A 122 13.88 -35.31 5.13
CA LEU A 122 13.64 -36.51 4.31
C LEU A 122 14.87 -36.73 3.44
N GLN A 123 15.85 -37.42 4.02
CA GLN A 123 16.66 -38.37 3.25
C GLN A 123 15.84 -39.66 3.18
N ASN A 124 15.60 -40.13 1.96
CA ASN A 124 15.72 -41.52 1.54
C ASN A 124 15.62 -41.57 0.02
#